data_AF-A0A918MAR8-F1
#
_entry.id   AF-A0A918MAR8-F1
#
_cell.length_a   1.000
_cell.length_b   1.000
_cell.length_c   1.000
_cell.angle_alpha   90.00
_cell.angle_beta   90.00
_cell.angle_gamma   90.00
#
_symmetry.space_group_name_H-M   'P 1'
#
loop_
_entity.id
_entity.type
_entity.pdbx_description
1 polymer ?
#
loop_
_entity_poly.entity_id
_entity_poly.type
_entity_poly.pdbx_seq_one_letter_code
_entity_poly.pdbx_strand_id
1 'polypeptide(L)' 'MEAERQRYLDELFTDTLGFCGAEIIRRVVGFARPADFTTITDSAHRAAAERRALALARTLTTAPTAHRSAADLAAAARDS' A
#
# COMPACT_ATOMS: atom_id res chain seq x y z
N MET A 1 -5.86 30.00 8.25
CA MET A 1 -6.43 28.92 9.08
C MET A 1 -6.75 27.70 8.21
N GLU A 2 -7.66 27.81 7.23
CA GLU A 2 -8.05 26.67 6.36
C GLU A 2 -6.91 26.09 5.51
N ALA A 3 -6.14 26.96 4.84
CA ALA A 3 -5.04 26.53 3.96
C ALA A 3 -3.93 25.77 4.70
N GLU A 4 -3.60 26.19 5.93
CA GLU A 4 -2.61 25.51 6.77
C GLU A 4 -3.12 24.14 7.24
N ARG A 5 -4.43 24.03 7.56
CA ARG A 5 -5.04 22.73 7.89
C ARG A 5 -4.97 21.78 6.69
N GLN A 6 -5.27 22.27 5.49
CA GLN A 6 -5.23 21.44 4.29
C GLN A 6 -3.81 20.95 4.02
N ARG A 7 -2.80 21.83 4.10
CA ARG A 7 -1.39 21.44 3.93
C ARG A 7 -0.98 20.35 4.92
N TYR A 8 -1.36 20.50 6.18
CA TYR A 8 -1.08 19.49 7.21
C TYR A 8 -1.73 18.14 6.90
N LEU A 9 -3.00 18.13 6.44
CA LEU A 9 -3.68 16.89 6.08
C LEU A 9 -3.06 16.22 4.85
N ASP A 10 -2.60 17.00 3.87
CA ASP A 10 -1.92 16.47 2.67
C ASP A 10 -0.56 15.83 3.04
N GLU A 11 0.21 16.47 3.93
CA GLU A 11 1.45 15.93 4.49
C GLU A 11 1.20 14.65 5.29
N LEU A 12 0.22 14.68 6.21
CA LEU A 12 -0.17 13.51 7.01
C LEU A 12 -0.63 12.34 6.14
N PHE A 13 -1.39 12.62 5.08
CA PHE A 13 -1.82 11.59 4.14
C PHE A 13 -0.63 10.98 3.40
N THR A 14 0.33 11.79 2.96
CA THR A 14 1.56 11.34 2.31
C THR A 14 2.35 10.39 3.22
N ASP A 15 2.55 10.76 4.49
CA ASP A 15 3.22 9.90 5.47
C ASP A 15 2.46 8.59 5.72
N THR A 16 1.13 8.67 5.80
CA THR A 16 0.26 7.50 5.96
C THR A 16 0.43 6.51 4.81
N LEU A 17 0.53 6.98 3.56
CA LEU A 17 0.80 6.13 2.40
C LEU A 17 2.19 5.47 2.49
N GLY A 18 3.20 6.22 2.94
CA GLY A 18 4.55 5.69 3.17
C GLY A 18 4.58 4.54 4.17
N PHE A 19 3.93 4.71 5.33
CA PHE A 19 3.80 3.64 6.33
C PHE A 19 2.97 2.46 5.82
N CYS A 20 1.90 2.72 5.05
CA CYS A 20 1.11 1.67 4.43
C CYS A 20 1.96 0.79 3.49
N GLY A 21 2.74 1.40 2.60
CA GLY A 21 3.66 0.69 1.72
C GLY A 21 4.69 -0.14 2.49
N ALA A 22 5.30 0.44 3.53
CA ALA A 22 6.26 -0.26 4.40
C ALA A 22 5.64 -1.49 5.09
N GLU A 23 4.42 -1.36 5.64
CA GLU A 23 3.73 -2.47 6.30
C GLU A 23 3.33 -3.58 5.32
N ILE A 24 2.90 -3.25 4.10
CA ILE A 24 2.60 -4.25 3.07
C ILE A 24 3.87 -5.04 2.74
N ILE A 25 4.99 -4.36 2.45
CA ILE A 25 6.27 -5.01 2.16
C ILE A 25 6.68 -5.94 3.30
N ARG A 26 6.63 -5.43 4.55
CA ARG A 26 7.01 -6.20 5.75
C ARG A 26 6.12 -7.44 5.93
N ARG A 27 4.83 -7.37 5.61
CA ARG A 27 3.90 -8.51 5.72
C ARG A 27 4.05 -9.53 4.59
N VAL A 28 4.44 -9.11 3.40
CA VAL A 28 4.58 -10.00 2.24
C VAL A 28 5.92 -10.73 2.24
N VAL A 29 7.04 -10.02 2.43
CA VAL A 29 8.39 -10.61 2.33
C VAL A 29 9.16 -10.69 3.65
N GLY A 30 8.64 -10.09 4.73
CA GLY A 30 9.29 -10.14 6.04
C GLY A 30 9.10 -11.47 6.77
N PHE A 31 9.71 -11.59 7.94
CA PHE A 31 9.69 -12.82 8.75
C PHE A 31 8.29 -13.17 9.26
N ALA A 32 7.55 -12.17 9.77
CA ALA A 32 6.22 -12.33 10.36
C ALA A 32 5.11 -12.22 9.29
N ARG A 33 5.00 -13.23 8.43
CA ARG A 33 3.97 -13.24 7.38
C ARG A 33 2.61 -13.69 7.95
N PRO A 34 1.55 -12.89 7.80
CA PRO A 34 0.21 -13.28 8.24
C PRO A 34 -0.38 -14.40 7.36
N ALA A 35 -1.51 -14.94 7.81
CA ALA A 35 -2.26 -15.98 7.10
C ALA A 35 -2.75 -15.55 5.70
N ASP A 36 -2.84 -14.24 5.46
CA ASP A 36 -3.39 -13.61 4.25
C ASP A 36 -2.82 -14.19 2.94
N PHE A 37 -1.50 -14.42 2.87
CA PHE A 37 -0.85 -15.04 1.70
C PHE A 37 -0.47 -16.49 1.95
N THR A 38 -0.09 -16.83 3.19
CA THR A 38 0.49 -18.15 3.52
C THR A 38 -0.53 -19.28 3.46
N THR A 39 -1.83 -18.98 3.55
CA THR A 39 -2.91 -19.97 3.40
C THR A 39 -3.27 -20.31 1.95
N ILE A 40 -2.85 -19.49 0.98
CA ILE A 40 -3.06 -19.76 -0.45
C ILE A 40 -2.17 -20.95 -0.83
N THR A 41 -2.75 -22.11 -1.11
CA THR A 41 -1.98 -23.35 -1.36
C THR A 41 -1.28 -23.34 -2.71
N ASP A 42 -1.96 -22.87 -3.77
CA ASP A 42 -1.37 -22.73 -5.11
C ASP A 42 -0.27 -21.67 -5.09
N SER A 43 0.97 -22.11 -5.32
CA SER A 43 2.15 -21.25 -5.34
C SER A 43 2.11 -20.20 -6.44
N ALA A 44 1.54 -20.51 -7.61
CA ALA A 44 1.46 -19.56 -8.72
C ALA A 44 0.46 -18.45 -8.39
N HIS A 45 -0.71 -18.83 -7.85
CA HIS A 45 -1.70 -17.86 -7.39
C HIS A 45 -1.17 -16.99 -6.24
N ARG A 46 -0.50 -17.59 -5.26
CA ARG A 46 0.12 -16.87 -4.14
C ARG A 46 1.16 -15.87 -4.63
N ALA A 47 2.08 -16.28 -5.49
CA ALA A 47 3.09 -15.40 -6.05
C ALA A 47 2.48 -14.24 -6.86
N ALA A 48 1.38 -14.49 -7.59
CA ALA A 48 0.66 -13.43 -8.29
C ALA A 48 0.05 -12.42 -7.30
N ALA A 49 -0.60 -12.88 -6.23
CA ALA A 49 -1.16 -12.00 -5.20
C ALA A 49 -0.09 -11.19 -4.46
N GLU A 50 1.02 -11.84 -4.07
CA GLU A 50 2.16 -11.19 -3.42
C GLU A 50 2.78 -10.11 -4.34
N ARG A 51 2.93 -10.40 -5.64
CA ARG A 51 3.45 -9.46 -6.63
C ARG A 51 2.57 -8.22 -6.78
N ARG A 52 1.24 -8.40 -6.85
CA ARG A 52 0.29 -7.27 -6.93
C ARG A 52 0.37 -6.38 -5.69
N ALA A 53 0.41 -6.99 -4.50
CA ALA A 53 0.56 -6.27 -3.23
C ALA A 53 1.88 -5.48 -3.16
N LEU A 54 2.99 -6.08 -3.59
CA LEU A 54 4.30 -5.40 -3.64
C LEU A 54 4.35 -4.29 -4.68
N ALA A 55 3.67 -4.43 -5.82
CA ALA A 55 3.58 -3.38 -6.83
C ALA A 55 2.82 -2.15 -6.31
N LEU A 56 1.69 -2.37 -5.62
CA LEU A 56 0.97 -1.30 -4.94
C LEU A 56 1.87 -0.64 -3.89
N ALA A 57 2.46 -1.42 -2.98
CA ALA A 57 3.31 -0.91 -1.92
C ALA A 57 4.47 -0.05 -2.43
N ARG A 58 5.13 -0.50 -3.51
CA ARG A 58 6.19 0.28 -4.17
C ARG A 58 5.66 1.64 -4.63
N THR A 59 4.46 1.69 -5.21
CA THR A 59 3.85 2.94 -5.66
C THR A 59 3.55 3.87 -4.48
N LEU A 60 3.01 3.34 -3.37
CA LEU A 60 2.75 4.12 -2.16
C LEU A 60 4.01 4.73 -1.56
N THR A 61 5.14 4.01 -1.60
CA THR A 61 6.41 4.50 -1.03
C THR A 61 7.18 5.43 -1.97
N THR A 62 7.15 5.19 -3.29
CA THR A 62 8.00 5.92 -4.25
C THR A 62 7.28 7.03 -5.01
N ALA A 63 5.95 6.98 -5.08
CA ALA A 63 5.12 7.96 -5.77
C ALA A 63 3.82 8.23 -4.98
N PRO A 64 3.89 8.62 -3.69
CA PRO A 64 2.70 8.80 -2.85
C PRO A 64 1.72 9.85 -3.40
N THR A 65 2.22 10.86 -4.12
CA THR A 65 1.39 11.90 -4.75
C THR A 65 0.52 11.41 -5.91
N ALA A 66 0.71 10.16 -6.36
CA ALA A 66 -0.18 9.49 -7.31
C ALA A 66 -1.54 9.12 -6.69
N HIS A 67 -1.65 9.11 -5.35
CA HIS A 67 -2.88 8.87 -4.62
C HIS A 67 -3.20 10.11 -3.81
N ARG A 68 -4.38 10.72 -4.04
CA ARG A 68 -4.78 11.96 -3.36
C ARG A 68 -5.92 11.76 -2.38
N SER A 69 -6.46 10.55 -2.34
CA SER A 69 -7.57 10.19 -1.47
C SER A 69 -7.58 8.68 -1.19
N ALA A 70 -8.31 8.28 -0.15
CA ALA A 70 -8.59 6.87 0.12
C ALA A 70 -9.34 6.19 -1.04
N ALA A 71 -10.15 6.93 -1.80
CA ALA A 71 -10.87 6.40 -2.96
C ALA A 71 -9.90 6.05 -4.11
N ASP A 72 -8.93 6.93 -4.40
CA ASP A 72 -7.90 6.68 -5.41
C ASP A 72 -7.03 5.48 -5.03
N LEU A 73 -6.70 5.37 -3.73
CA LEU A 73 -5.96 4.23 -3.20
C LEU A 73 -6.75 2.92 -3.37
N ALA A 74 -8.04 2.93 -3.07
CA ALA A 74 -8.89 1.74 -3.22
C ALA A 74 -9.04 1.33 -4.70
N ALA A 75 -9.06 2.29 -5.63
CA ALA A 75 -9.04 2.00 -7.06
C ALA A 75 -7.70 1.37 -7.47
N ALA A 76 -6.58 1.99 -7.10
CA ALA A 76 -5.26 1.46 -7.37
C ALA A 76 -5.06 0.03 -6.83
N ALA A 77 -5.60 -0.28 -5.64
CA ALA A 77 -5.52 -1.61 -5.07
C ALA A 77 -6.31 -2.68 -5.84
N ARG A 78 -7.38 -2.30 -6.55
CA ARG A 78 -8.14 -3.22 -7.41
C ARG A 78 -7.42 -3.50 -8.72
N ASP A 79 -6.76 -2.48 -9.26
CA ASP A 79 -6.14 -2.49 -10.59
C ASP A 79 -4.67 -2.95 -10.60
N SER A 80 -4.00 -2.91 -9.43
CA SER A 80 -2.64 -3.42 -9.21
C SER A 80 -2.53 -4.93 -9.42
#